data_AF-A0A8C6PDX6-F1
#
_entry.id   AF-A0A8C6PDX6-F1
#
_cell.length_a   1.000
_cell.length_b   1.000
_cell.length_c   1.000
_cell.angle_alpha   90.00
_cell.angle_beta   90.00
_cell.angle_gamma   90.00
#
_symmetry.space_group_name_H-M   'P 1'
#
loop_
_entity.id
_entity.type
_entity.pdbx_description
1 polymer ?
#
loop_
_entity_poly.entity_id
_entity_poly.type
_entity_poly.pdbx_seq_one_letter_code
_entity_poly.pdbx_strand_id
1 'polypeptide(L)'
;MALDHLIFAQCILYFLAFVFGFIAVVPLSENTEDFSGKCLLFTRGMWQNENITVSKQRFIVEEWGPESCCSFTTFIGIASLILSALQAWRLLFFLCKGHDDSFFNAFLNLMISSLMMFTVFLSSTIVSVGFNLWCDAITESGTMPSSCEDLQDTDLELGLDNSAFYDQFAIAQFGLWAAWLSWLGISVLAFLKVYHNYRQEDMLDSLIHEKELLLGRSSHRDSDLSTGMI
;
A
#
# COMPACT_ATOMS: atom_id res chain seq x y z
N MET A 1 -2.20 10.43 26.69
CA MET A 1 -1.77 9.03 26.94
C MET A 1 -2.25 8.06 25.87
N ALA A 2 -3.55 7.76 25.71
CA ALA A 2 -3.99 6.81 24.68
C ALA A 2 -3.74 7.29 23.24
N LEU A 3 -3.91 8.58 22.96
CA LEU A 3 -3.66 9.18 21.66
C LEU A 3 -2.17 9.15 21.26
N ASP A 4 -1.27 9.35 22.22
CA ASP A 4 0.18 9.35 22.00
C ASP A 4 0.67 7.96 21.55
N HIS A 5 0.10 6.90 22.14
CA HIS A 5 0.41 5.52 21.77
C HIS A 5 -0.08 5.19 20.34
N LEU A 6 -1.24 5.72 19.93
CA LEU A 6 -1.78 5.55 18.57
C LEU A 6 -0.88 6.25 17.54
N ILE A 7 -0.41 7.47 17.82
CA ILE A 7 0.46 8.23 16.91
C ILE A 7 1.82 7.54 16.77
N PHE A 8 2.40 7.05 17.88
CA PHE A 8 3.66 6.30 17.84
C PHE A 8 3.54 5.02 17.00
N ALA A 9 2.46 4.25 17.21
CA ALA A 9 2.19 3.05 16.41
C ALA A 9 2.00 3.37 14.91
N GLN A 10 1.30 4.47 14.58
CA GLN A 10 1.19 4.94 13.20
C GLN A 10 2.55 5.28 12.59
N CYS A 11 3.43 5.94 13.34
CA CYS A 11 4.77 6.28 12.86
C CYS A 11 5.59 5.02 12.50
N ILE A 12 5.53 3.98 13.34
CA ILE A 12 6.19 2.69 13.06
C ILE A 12 5.62 2.07 11.79
N LEU A 13 4.29 2.05 11.63
CA LEU A 13 3.67 1.45 10.45
C LEU A 13 3.97 2.23 9.17
N TYR A 14 4.04 3.56 9.19
CA TYR A 14 4.48 4.33 8.02
C TYR A 14 5.94 4.05 7.66
N PHE A 15 6.81 3.90 8.66
CA PHE A 15 8.20 3.51 8.43
C PHE A 15 8.30 2.11 7.81
N LEU A 16 7.53 1.14 8.31
CA LEU A 16 7.46 -0.20 7.73
C LEU A 16 6.91 -0.16 6.29
N ALA A 17 5.84 0.60 6.04
CA ALA A 17 5.28 0.77 4.70
C ALA A 17 6.30 1.38 3.73
N PHE A 18 7.15 2.30 4.20
CA PHE A 18 8.25 2.86 3.41
C PHE A 18 9.29 1.80 3.05
N VAL A 19 9.76 1.02 4.04
CA VAL A 19 10.75 -0.04 3.81
C VAL A 19 10.22 -1.11 2.87
N PHE A 20 9.00 -1.60 3.09
CA PHE A 20 8.39 -2.61 2.21
C PHE A 20 8.06 -2.06 0.83
N GLY A 21 7.67 -0.78 0.73
CA GLY A 21 7.51 -0.09 -0.55
C GLY A 21 8.83 -0.04 -1.33
N PHE A 22 9.95 0.25 -0.67
CA PHE A 22 11.27 0.24 -1.30
C PHE A 22 11.67 -1.17 -1.78
N ILE A 23 11.48 -2.19 -0.92
CA ILE A 23 11.72 -3.60 -1.26
C ILE A 23 10.89 -4.05 -2.47
N ALA A 24 9.67 -3.53 -2.64
CA ALA A 24 8.83 -3.85 -3.79
C ALA A 24 9.23 -3.10 -5.07
N VAL A 25 9.51 -1.80 -4.97
CA VAL A 25 9.72 -0.93 -6.14
C VAL A 25 11.02 -1.24 -6.87
N VAL A 26 12.10 -1.50 -6.15
CA VAL A 26 13.43 -1.76 -6.75
C VAL A 26 13.37 -2.94 -7.74
N PRO A 27 12.97 -4.16 -7.36
CA PRO A 27 12.92 -5.28 -8.29
C PRO A 27 11.88 -5.09 -9.40
N LEU A 28 10.75 -4.41 -9.15
CA LEU A 28 9.79 -4.09 -10.22
C LEU A 28 10.38 -3.15 -11.27
N SER A 29 11.21 -2.18 -10.84
CA SER A 29 11.88 -1.25 -11.75
C SER A 29 13.00 -1.91 -12.54
N GLU A 30 13.83 -2.72 -11.89
CA GLU A 30 14.90 -3.49 -12.56
C GLU A 30 14.30 -4.45 -13.59
N ASN A 31 13.24 -5.18 -13.21
CA ASN A 31 12.55 -6.08 -14.14
C ASN A 31 12.00 -5.34 -15.38
N THR A 32 11.47 -4.12 -15.19
CA THR A 32 10.99 -3.33 -16.33
C THR A 32 12.13 -2.95 -17.28
N GLU A 33 13.33 -2.70 -16.75
CA GLU A 33 14.52 -2.37 -17.54
C GLU A 33 15.08 -3.60 -18.26
N ASP A 34 15.22 -4.73 -17.56
CA ASP A 34 15.72 -6.00 -18.08
C ASP A 34 14.89 -6.51 -19.26
N PHE A 35 13.57 -6.31 -19.19
CA PHE A 35 12.62 -6.67 -20.24
C PHE A 35 12.38 -5.55 -21.28
N SER A 36 13.24 -4.53 -21.32
CA SER A 36 13.17 -3.41 -22.28
C SER A 36 11.80 -2.72 -22.33
N GLY A 37 11.14 -2.59 -21.17
CA GLY A 37 9.81 -2.00 -21.02
C GLY A 37 8.64 -2.95 -21.31
N LYS A 38 8.89 -4.22 -21.65
CA LYS A 38 7.83 -5.22 -21.82
C LYS A 38 7.36 -5.76 -20.48
N CYS A 39 6.05 -5.99 -20.36
CA CYS A 39 5.45 -6.48 -19.13
C CYS A 39 5.44 -8.01 -19.11
N LEU A 40 6.16 -8.61 -18.15
CA LEU A 40 6.21 -10.06 -17.98
C LEU A 40 4.88 -10.64 -17.48
N LEU A 41 4.17 -9.89 -16.63
CA LEU A 41 2.92 -10.32 -16.01
C LEU A 41 1.86 -10.64 -17.08
N PHE A 42 1.25 -11.83 -17.01
CA PHE A 42 0.25 -12.30 -17.98
C PHE A 42 0.77 -12.53 -19.41
N THR A 43 2.09 -12.66 -19.59
CA THR A 43 2.67 -13.02 -20.89
C THR A 43 2.26 -14.43 -21.30
N ARG A 44 2.05 -14.62 -22.60
CA ARG A 44 1.71 -15.92 -23.21
C ARG A 44 2.82 -16.35 -24.16
N GLY A 45 3.18 -17.62 -24.10
CA GLY A 45 4.15 -18.21 -25.00
C GLY A 45 4.05 -19.73 -25.03
N MET A 46 4.75 -20.33 -25.98
CA MET A 46 4.83 -21.76 -26.15
C MET A 46 6.27 -22.20 -26.39
N TRP A 47 6.60 -23.42 -25.95
CA TRP A 47 7.88 -24.03 -26.28
C TRP A 47 7.87 -24.58 -27.69
N GLN A 48 8.86 -24.20 -28.48
CA GLN A 48 9.14 -24.79 -29.78
C GLN A 48 10.39 -25.66 -29.69
N ASN A 49 10.26 -26.91 -30.14
CA ASN A 49 11.41 -27.79 -30.32
C ASN A 49 12.07 -27.48 -31.66
N GLU A 50 13.28 -26.93 -31.64
CA GLU A 50 14.12 -26.95 -32.84
C GLU A 50 14.67 -28.37 -33.05
N ASN A 51 14.93 -28.70 -34.32
CA ASN A 51 15.29 -30.00 -34.89
C ASN A 51 15.90 -31.06 -33.95
N ILE A 52 15.46 -32.32 -34.12
CA ILE A 52 15.72 -33.54 -33.34
C ILE A 52 17.22 -33.84 -33.06
N THR A 53 18.14 -33.18 -33.75
CA THR A 53 19.59 -33.41 -33.67
C THR A 53 20.31 -32.63 -32.56
N VAL A 54 19.72 -31.54 -32.06
CA VAL A 54 20.23 -30.78 -30.92
C VAL A 54 19.01 -30.50 -30.07
N SER A 55 18.94 -31.06 -28.87
CA SER A 55 17.86 -30.83 -27.90
C SER A 55 17.88 -29.38 -27.39
N LYS A 56 17.60 -28.42 -28.27
CA LYS A 56 17.54 -27.00 -27.97
C LYS A 56 16.08 -26.60 -28.02
N GLN A 57 15.53 -26.33 -26.84
CA GLN A 57 14.16 -25.86 -26.70
C GLN A 57 14.19 -24.34 -26.62
N ARG A 58 13.34 -23.70 -27.42
CA ARG A 58 13.20 -22.25 -27.42
C ARG A 58 11.81 -21.89 -26.92
N PHE A 59 11.73 -20.96 -25.98
CA PHE A 59 10.45 -20.40 -25.58
C PHE A 59 10.11 -19.21 -26.49
N ILE A 60 8.99 -19.30 -27.20
CA ILE A 60 8.53 -18.23 -28.08
C ILE A 60 7.39 -17.51 -27.40
N VAL A 61 7.60 -16.22 -27.12
CA VAL A 61 6.56 -15.32 -26.64
C VAL A 61 5.63 -14.99 -27.80
N GLU A 62 4.37 -15.36 -27.67
CA GLU A 62 3.33 -15.02 -28.64
C GLU A 62 2.82 -13.60 -28.41
N GLU A 63 2.56 -13.27 -27.14
CA GLU A 63 2.00 -11.98 -26.74
C GLU A 63 2.53 -11.59 -25.34
N TRP A 64 3.11 -10.40 -25.27
CA TRP A 64 3.52 -9.80 -24.00
C TRP A 64 2.30 -9.36 -23.18
N GLY A 65 2.46 -9.38 -21.86
CA GLY A 65 1.46 -8.86 -20.95
C GLY A 65 1.05 -7.40 -21.23
N PRO A 66 -0.15 -6.98 -20.80
CA PRO A 66 -0.59 -5.60 -20.93
C PRO A 66 0.34 -4.66 -20.15
N GLU A 67 0.93 -3.68 -20.85
CA GLU A 67 1.85 -2.69 -20.26
C GLU A 67 1.23 -1.91 -19.09
N SER A 68 -0.09 -1.77 -19.08
CA SER A 68 -0.84 -1.12 -18.00
C SER A 68 -0.72 -1.84 -16.67
N CYS A 69 -0.58 -3.17 -16.65
CA CYS A 69 -0.45 -3.93 -15.40
C CYS A 69 0.88 -3.64 -14.69
N CYS A 70 2.01 -3.79 -15.39
CA CYS A 70 3.32 -3.50 -14.83
C CYS A 70 3.48 -2.00 -14.50
N SER A 71 3.01 -1.12 -15.38
CA SER A 71 3.06 0.33 -15.14
C SER A 71 2.24 0.73 -13.90
N PHE A 72 1.04 0.15 -13.74
CA PHE A 72 0.19 0.39 -12.59
C PHE A 72 0.84 -0.09 -11.29
N THR A 73 1.39 -1.31 -11.25
CA THR A 73 2.00 -1.87 -10.04
C THR A 73 3.22 -1.06 -9.61
N THR A 74 4.07 -0.66 -10.55
CA THR A 74 5.25 0.18 -10.26
C THR A 74 4.83 1.58 -9.79
N PHE A 75 3.83 2.19 -10.43
CA PHE A 75 3.31 3.50 -10.01
C PHE A 75 2.72 3.45 -8.59
N ILE A 76 1.92 2.44 -8.27
CA ILE A 76 1.34 2.28 -6.92
C ILE A 76 2.44 2.03 -5.88
N GLY A 77 3.46 1.24 -6.21
CA GLY A 77 4.63 1.05 -5.35
C GLY A 77 5.35 2.37 -5.04
N ILE A 78 5.65 3.17 -6.06
CA ILE A 78 6.30 4.48 -5.91
C ILE A 78 5.43 5.44 -5.11
N ALA A 79 4.13 5.52 -5.42
CA ALA A 79 3.19 6.37 -4.70
C ALA A 79 3.09 5.97 -3.23
N SER A 80 3.06 4.66 -2.93
CA SER A 80 3.09 4.12 -1.57
C SER A 80 4.36 4.54 -0.81
N LEU A 81 5.52 4.44 -1.46
CA LEU A 81 6.82 4.83 -0.88
C LEU A 81 6.87 6.33 -0.58
N ILE A 82 6.47 7.18 -1.53
CA ILE A 82 6.49 8.64 -1.33
C ILE A 82 5.50 9.05 -0.24
N LEU A 83 4.27 8.54 -0.28
CA LEU A 83 3.26 8.90 0.73
C LEU A 83 3.65 8.42 2.11
N SER A 84 4.20 7.21 2.25
CA SER A 84 4.67 6.72 3.55
C SER A 84 5.82 7.57 4.11
N ALA A 85 6.77 8.00 3.28
CA ALA A 85 7.84 8.92 3.68
C ALA A 85 7.31 10.28 4.13
N LEU A 86 6.42 10.89 3.35
CA LEU A 86 5.82 12.20 3.67
C LEU A 86 5.01 12.13 4.96
N GLN A 87 4.22 11.07 5.16
CA GLN A 87 3.41 10.89 6.35
C GLN A 87 4.27 10.57 7.58
N ALA A 88 5.32 9.74 7.45
CA ALA A 88 6.27 9.50 8.54
C ALA A 88 6.95 10.80 8.98
N TRP A 89 7.43 11.62 8.03
CA TRP A 89 8.00 12.93 8.31
C TRP A 89 7.01 13.86 9.02
N ARG A 90 5.77 13.94 8.51
CA ARG A 90 4.70 14.75 9.10
C ARG A 90 4.40 14.33 10.55
N LEU A 91 4.28 13.02 10.81
CA LEU A 91 4.02 12.50 12.15
C LEU A 91 5.19 12.78 13.11
N LEU A 92 6.44 12.60 12.66
CA LEU A 92 7.63 12.92 13.45
C LEU A 92 7.68 14.40 13.81
N PHE A 93 7.39 15.28 12.86
CA PHE A 93 7.33 16.72 13.10
C PHE A 93 6.27 17.08 14.15
N PHE A 94 5.09 16.48 14.08
CA PHE A 94 4.04 16.71 15.07
C PHE A 94 4.38 16.16 16.46
N LEU A 95 5.03 15.00 16.55
CA LEU A 95 5.53 14.46 17.82
C LEU A 95 6.56 15.41 18.47
N CYS A 96 7.47 15.99 17.68
CA CYS A 96 8.51 16.87 18.20
C CYS A 96 8.00 18.26 18.59
N LYS A 97 7.03 18.82 17.85
CA LYS A 97 6.56 20.20 18.05
C LYS A 97 5.35 20.29 18.99
N GLY A 98 4.67 19.17 19.25
CA GLY A 98 3.39 19.11 19.97
C GLY A 98 2.27 19.67 19.09
N HIS A 99 1.20 18.91 18.86
CA HIS A 99 0.13 19.39 17.97
C HIS A 99 -1.28 18.90 18.30
N ASP A 100 -2.24 19.80 18.05
CA ASP A 100 -3.68 19.59 17.94
C ASP A 100 -4.04 19.16 16.50
N ASP A 101 -4.17 17.86 16.24
CA ASP A 101 -4.59 17.37 14.93
C ASP A 101 -6.08 17.68 14.71
N SER A 102 -6.40 18.58 13.78
CA SER A 102 -7.79 18.87 13.42
C SER A 102 -8.53 17.61 12.94
N PHE A 103 -9.81 17.47 13.32
CA PHE A 103 -10.68 16.38 12.84
C PHE A 103 -10.63 16.19 11.32
N PHE A 104 -10.64 17.28 10.56
CA PHE A 104 -10.56 17.23 9.10
C PHE A 104 -9.25 16.59 8.60
N ASN A 105 -8.12 16.89 9.25
CA ASN A 105 -6.84 16.26 8.92
C ASN A 105 -6.85 14.75 9.23
N ALA A 106 -7.44 14.35 10.35
CA ALA A 106 -7.60 12.94 10.70
C ALA A 106 -8.48 12.20 9.68
N PHE A 107 -9.58 12.83 9.25
CA PHE A 107 -10.48 12.29 8.23
C PHE A 107 -9.80 12.13 6.86
N LEU A 108 -9.08 13.16 6.39
CA LEU A 108 -8.30 13.07 5.15
C LEU A 108 -7.23 11.97 5.21
N ASN A 109 -6.57 11.80 6.35
CA ASN A 109 -5.59 10.72 6.53
C ASN A 109 -6.24 9.33 6.44
N LEU A 110 -7.45 9.17 7.00
CA LEU A 110 -8.23 7.93 6.85
C LEU A 110 -8.57 7.68 5.38
N MET A 111 -9.03 8.69 4.64
CA MET A 111 -9.35 8.54 3.22
C MET A 111 -8.12 8.12 2.40
N ILE A 112 -6.99 8.83 2.55
CA ILE A 112 -5.76 8.54 1.81
C ILE A 112 -5.21 7.16 2.16
N SER A 113 -5.14 6.81 3.45
CA SER A 113 -4.65 5.48 3.85
C SER A 113 -5.54 4.35 3.35
N SER A 114 -6.87 4.52 3.39
CA SER A 114 -7.81 3.51 2.87
C SER A 114 -7.69 3.32 1.36
N LEU A 115 -7.48 4.40 0.60
CA LEU A 115 -7.26 4.35 -0.84
C LEU A 115 -5.97 3.59 -1.15
N MET A 116 -4.87 3.90 -0.45
CA MET A 116 -3.60 3.21 -0.65
C MET A 116 -3.66 1.75 -0.25
N MET A 117 -4.35 1.41 0.85
CA MET A 117 -4.58 0.02 1.22
C MET A 117 -5.25 -0.76 0.08
N PHE A 118 -6.29 -0.19 -0.53
CA PHE A 118 -7.00 -0.83 -1.64
C PHE A 118 -6.15 -0.95 -2.90
N THR A 119 -5.44 0.10 -3.31
CA THR A 119 -4.63 0.06 -4.54
C THR A 119 -3.41 -0.87 -4.40
N VAL A 120 -2.76 -0.90 -3.22
CA VAL A 120 -1.65 -1.82 -2.95
C VAL A 120 -2.15 -3.27 -2.91
N PHE A 121 -3.36 -3.54 -2.42
CA PHE A 121 -3.98 -4.87 -2.51
C PHE A 121 -4.17 -5.33 -3.96
N LEU A 122 -4.72 -4.45 -4.81
CA LEU A 122 -4.87 -4.72 -6.23
C LEU A 122 -3.52 -4.98 -6.90
N SER A 123 -2.52 -4.14 -6.62
CA SER A 123 -1.16 -4.32 -7.12
C SER A 123 -0.56 -5.66 -6.69
N SER A 124 -0.71 -6.03 -5.42
CA SER A 124 -0.23 -7.32 -4.88
C SER A 124 -0.86 -8.51 -5.61
N THR A 125 -2.17 -8.42 -5.88
CA THR A 125 -2.91 -9.46 -6.60
C THR A 125 -2.48 -9.55 -8.06
N ILE A 126 -2.33 -8.42 -8.75
CA ILE A 126 -1.86 -8.36 -10.15
C ILE A 126 -0.49 -9.01 -10.28
N VAL A 127 0.45 -8.65 -9.40
CA VAL A 127 1.80 -9.24 -9.43
C VAL A 127 1.77 -10.73 -9.08
N SER A 128 1.02 -11.12 -8.05
CA SER A 128 0.95 -12.53 -7.62
C SER A 128 0.37 -13.44 -8.70
N VAL A 129 -0.78 -13.05 -9.26
CA VAL A 129 -1.47 -13.83 -10.29
C VAL A 129 -0.70 -13.79 -11.60
N GLY A 130 -0.25 -12.61 -12.04
CA GLY A 130 0.47 -12.47 -13.30
C GLY A 130 1.80 -13.23 -13.32
N PHE A 131 2.49 -13.28 -12.18
CA PHE A 131 3.73 -14.06 -12.04
C PHE A 131 3.48 -15.56 -11.98
N ASN A 132 2.46 -16.02 -11.25
CA ASN A 132 2.10 -17.44 -11.24
C ASN A 132 1.73 -17.93 -12.64
N LEU A 133 0.96 -17.15 -13.40
CA LEU A 133 0.62 -17.49 -14.78
C LEU A 133 1.86 -17.53 -15.70
N TRP A 134 2.83 -16.66 -15.48
CA TRP A 134 4.11 -16.72 -16.18
C TRP A 134 4.87 -18.01 -15.84
N CYS A 135 5.01 -18.33 -14.55
CA CYS A 135 5.65 -19.56 -14.08
C CYS A 135 4.97 -20.82 -14.64
N ASP A 136 3.64 -20.86 -14.63
CA ASP A 136 2.87 -21.97 -15.18
C ASP A 136 3.11 -22.11 -16.69
N ALA A 137 3.12 -20.99 -17.43
CA ALA A 137 3.34 -21.00 -18.87
C ALA A 137 4.72 -21.56 -19.24
N ILE A 138 5.79 -21.19 -18.51
CA ILE A 138 7.15 -21.67 -18.79
C ILE A 138 7.39 -23.09 -18.25
N THR A 139 6.73 -23.49 -17.16
CA THR A 139 6.93 -24.80 -16.52
C THR A 139 6.09 -25.92 -17.15
N GLU A 140 4.79 -25.70 -17.36
CA GLU A 140 3.88 -26.76 -17.86
C GLU A 140 4.04 -27.01 -19.36
N SER A 141 4.50 -26.02 -20.12
CA SER A 141 4.62 -26.14 -21.57
C SER A 141 5.96 -26.75 -22.01
N GLY A 142 6.92 -26.93 -21.10
CA GLY A 142 8.24 -27.51 -21.36
C GLY A 142 8.25 -29.04 -21.23
N THR A 143 9.15 -29.73 -21.93
CA THR A 143 9.28 -31.20 -21.80
C THR A 143 10.15 -31.64 -20.63
N MET A 144 10.77 -30.70 -19.91
CA MET A 144 11.67 -30.96 -18.79
C MET A 144 11.02 -30.46 -17.50
N PRO A 145 10.87 -31.30 -16.45
CA PRO A 145 10.29 -30.90 -15.18
C PRO A 145 11.31 -30.09 -14.37
N SER A 146 11.52 -28.84 -14.73
CA SER A 146 12.31 -27.86 -13.97
C SER A 146 11.37 -26.95 -13.17
N SER A 147 11.81 -26.49 -12.00
CA SER A 147 11.03 -25.48 -11.26
C SER A 147 11.07 -24.13 -11.99
N CYS A 148 10.14 -23.22 -11.67
CA CYS A 148 10.16 -21.86 -12.23
C CYS A 148 11.44 -21.10 -11.86
N GLU A 149 12.01 -21.39 -10.68
CA GLU A 149 13.30 -20.85 -10.23
C GLU A 149 14.44 -21.34 -11.12
N ASP A 150 14.52 -22.65 -11.40
CA ASP A 150 15.57 -23.22 -12.27
C ASP A 150 15.53 -22.65 -13.71
N LEU A 151 14.34 -22.23 -14.17
CA LEU A 151 14.16 -21.64 -15.50
C LEU A 151 14.71 -20.22 -15.62
N GLN A 152 14.97 -19.53 -14.50
CA GLN A 152 15.65 -18.24 -14.48
C GLN A 152 17.10 -18.35 -14.98
N ASP A 153 17.79 -19.44 -14.64
CA ASP A 153 19.19 -19.69 -15.02
C ASP A 153 19.33 -20.28 -16.43
N THR A 154 18.20 -20.51 -17.12
CA THR A 154 18.18 -21.09 -18.47
C THR A 154 18.04 -19.99 -19.52
N ASP A 155 18.83 -20.05 -20.59
CA ASP A 155 18.64 -19.14 -21.73
C ASP A 155 17.36 -19.51 -22.47
N LEU A 156 16.29 -18.78 -22.17
CA LEU A 156 14.99 -18.90 -22.81
C LEU A 156 14.97 -18.29 -24.23
N GLU A 157 16.08 -17.72 -24.71
CA GLU A 157 16.27 -17.11 -26.04
C GLU A 157 15.23 -16.03 -26.41
N LEU A 158 14.78 -15.27 -25.41
CA LEU A 158 13.92 -14.09 -25.62
C LEU A 158 14.66 -12.91 -26.25
N GLY A 159 16.00 -12.93 -26.23
CA GLY A 159 16.83 -11.77 -26.58
C GLY A 159 16.78 -10.66 -25.53
N LEU A 160 16.42 -11.01 -24.28
CA LEU A 160 16.32 -10.14 -23.11
C LEU A 160 17.03 -10.80 -21.92
N ASP A 161 17.35 -10.03 -20.89
CA ASP A 161 17.95 -10.57 -19.66
C ASP A 161 16.88 -11.21 -18.78
N ASN A 162 16.94 -12.53 -18.64
CA ASN A 162 16.00 -13.31 -17.81
C ASN A 162 16.66 -13.84 -16.53
N SER A 163 17.90 -13.43 -16.23
CA SER A 163 18.73 -14.08 -15.20
C SER A 163 18.29 -13.82 -13.75
N ALA A 164 17.30 -12.95 -13.52
CA ALA A 164 16.85 -12.56 -12.17
C ALA A 164 15.32 -12.43 -12.01
N PHE A 165 14.52 -12.85 -13.00
CA PHE A 165 13.07 -12.54 -12.98
C PHE A 165 12.33 -13.16 -11.80
N TYR A 166 12.62 -14.41 -11.43
CA TYR A 166 11.98 -15.13 -10.32
C TYR A 166 12.31 -14.47 -8.98
N ASP A 167 13.59 -14.18 -8.74
CA ASP A 167 14.04 -13.51 -7.51
C ASP A 167 13.45 -12.11 -7.38
N GLN A 168 13.49 -11.32 -8.47
CA GLN A 168 12.91 -9.98 -8.52
C GLN A 168 11.41 -10.02 -8.18
N PHE A 169 10.63 -10.89 -8.84
CA PHE A 169 9.18 -10.96 -8.59
C PHE A 169 8.85 -11.55 -7.22
N ALA A 170 9.61 -12.52 -6.70
CA ALA A 170 9.42 -13.08 -5.36
C ALA A 170 9.62 -12.00 -4.28
N ILE A 171 10.70 -11.22 -4.38
CA ILE A 171 10.98 -10.10 -3.48
C ILE A 171 9.90 -9.02 -3.62
N ALA A 172 9.49 -8.70 -4.85
CA ALA A 172 8.44 -7.73 -5.11
C ALA A 172 7.09 -8.14 -4.49
N GLN A 173 6.69 -9.41 -4.64
CA GLN A 173 5.47 -9.95 -4.04
C GLN A 173 5.50 -9.83 -2.52
N PHE A 174 6.61 -10.24 -1.89
CA PHE A 174 6.78 -10.11 -0.45
C PHE A 174 6.66 -8.66 0.01
N GLY A 175 7.38 -7.75 -0.66
CA GLY A 175 7.32 -6.31 -0.37
C GLY A 175 5.91 -5.72 -0.51
N LEU A 176 5.18 -6.07 -1.58
CA LEU A 176 3.82 -5.59 -1.80
C LEU A 176 2.83 -6.08 -0.75
N TRP A 177 2.85 -7.38 -0.40
CA TRP A 177 1.96 -7.93 0.63
C TRP A 177 2.29 -7.38 2.02
N ALA A 178 3.56 -7.21 2.36
CA ALA A 178 3.98 -6.61 3.62
C ALA A 178 3.61 -5.11 3.69
N ALA A 179 3.73 -4.38 2.57
CA ALA A 179 3.27 -3.00 2.45
C ALA A 179 1.73 -2.93 2.60
N TRP A 180 0.98 -3.86 2.01
CA TRP A 180 -0.48 -3.93 2.16
C TRP A 180 -0.89 -4.09 3.62
N LEU A 181 -0.27 -5.04 4.34
CA LEU A 181 -0.53 -5.24 5.77
C LEU A 181 -0.21 -3.97 6.59
N SER A 182 0.86 -3.26 6.23
CA SER A 182 1.21 -2.00 6.88
C SER A 182 0.14 -0.93 6.64
N TRP A 183 -0.31 -0.76 5.39
CA TRP A 183 -1.40 0.17 5.04
C TRP A 183 -2.73 -0.20 5.69
N LEU A 184 -3.05 -1.49 5.81
CA LEU A 184 -4.21 -1.97 6.54
C LEU A 184 -4.14 -1.53 8.01
N GLY A 185 -3.00 -1.75 8.68
CA GLY A 185 -2.79 -1.29 10.05
C GLY A 185 -2.91 0.23 10.19
N ILE A 186 -2.33 0.99 9.25
CA ILE A 186 -2.43 2.46 9.22
C ILE A 186 -3.89 2.89 9.12
N SER A 187 -4.68 2.29 8.22
CA SER A 187 -6.10 2.60 8.05
C SER A 187 -6.91 2.30 9.31
N VAL A 188 -6.64 1.18 10.00
CA VAL A 188 -7.30 0.87 11.28
C VAL A 188 -6.97 1.92 12.33
N LEU A 189 -5.68 2.29 12.48
CA LEU A 189 -5.29 3.32 13.45
C LEU A 189 -5.86 4.70 13.08
N ALA A 190 -5.91 5.04 11.79
CA ALA A 190 -6.51 6.29 11.32
C ALA A 190 -8.01 6.34 11.61
N PHE A 191 -8.72 5.22 11.43
CA PHE A 191 -10.13 5.09 11.80
C PHE A 191 -10.34 5.29 13.30
N LEU A 192 -9.53 4.62 14.14
CA LEU A 192 -9.59 4.79 15.59
C LEU A 192 -9.32 6.23 16.02
N LYS A 193 -8.40 6.92 15.34
CA LYS A 193 -8.09 8.33 15.59
C LYS A 193 -9.28 9.24 15.24
N VAL A 194 -9.88 9.06 14.07
CA VAL A 194 -11.08 9.81 13.66
C VAL A 194 -12.23 9.55 14.62
N TYR A 195 -12.46 8.30 15.01
CA TYR A 195 -13.50 7.93 15.95
C TYR A 195 -13.29 8.55 17.33
N HIS A 196 -12.05 8.59 17.82
CA HIS A 196 -11.74 9.24 19.10
C HIS A 196 -11.96 10.76 19.04
N ASN A 197 -11.50 11.40 17.97
CA ASN A 197 -11.68 12.84 17.76
C ASN A 197 -13.17 13.20 17.66
N TYR A 198 -13.94 12.45 16.87
CA TYR A 198 -15.39 12.64 16.76
C TYR A 198 -16.09 12.54 18.12
N ARG A 199 -15.76 11.52 18.91
CA ARG A 199 -16.34 11.32 20.25
C ARG A 199 -15.93 12.43 21.23
N GLN A 200 -14.72 12.97 21.11
CA GLN A 200 -14.28 14.09 21.95
C GLN A 200 -15.01 15.39 21.59
N GLU A 201 -15.20 15.68 20.30
CA GLU A 201 -15.97 16.85 19.85
C GLU A 201 -17.43 16.78 20.34
N ASP A 202 -18.09 15.63 20.21
CA ASP A 202 -19.48 15.42 20.67
C ASP A 202 -19.63 15.63 22.20
N MET A 203 -18.67 15.14 22.99
CA MET A 203 -18.65 15.40 24.44
C MET A 203 -18.42 16.87 24.76
N LEU A 204 -17.56 17.56 24.02
CA LEU A 204 -17.28 18.98 24.22
C LEU A 204 -18.51 19.84 23.92
N ASP A 205 -19.20 19.56 22.82
CA ASP A 205 -20.44 20.26 22.43
C ASP A 205 -21.55 20.06 23.47
N SER A 206 -21.69 18.83 23.99
CA SER A 206 -22.64 18.53 25.06
C SER A 206 -22.35 19.34 26.33
N LEU A 207 -21.08 19.45 26.73
CA LEU A 207 -20.66 20.24 27.90
C LEU A 207 -20.85 21.75 27.69
N ILE A 208 -20.60 22.26 26.47
CA ILE A 208 -20.85 23.66 26.13
C ILE A 208 -22.35 23.96 26.20
N HIS A 209 -23.19 23.08 25.65
CA HIS A 209 -24.64 23.21 25.68
C HIS A 209 -25.18 23.22 27.13
N GLU A 210 -24.73 22.29 27.98
CA GLU A 210 -25.09 22.28 29.40
C GLU A 210 -24.64 23.55 30.13
N LYS A 211 -23.43 24.04 29.83
CA LYS A 211 -22.92 25.29 30.40
C LYS A 211 -23.81 26.49 30.03
N GLU A 212 -24.24 26.60 28.78
CA GLU A 212 -25.13 27.67 28.33
C GLU A 212 -26.49 27.62 29.02
N LEU A 213 -27.06 26.42 29.19
CA LEU A 213 -28.32 26.23 29.94
C LEU A 213 -28.19 26.68 31.41
N LEU A 214 -27.06 26.37 32.06
CA LEU A 214 -26.81 26.78 33.45
C LEU A 214 -26.65 28.30 33.59
N LEU A 215 -25.95 28.95 32.65
CA LEU A 215 -25.78 30.41 32.64
C LEU A 215 -27.11 31.13 32.33
N GLY A 216 -27.93 30.60 31.42
CA GLY A 216 -29.26 31.13 31.15
C GLY A 216 -30.18 31.05 32.37
N ARG A 217 -30.14 29.92 33.10
CA ARG A 217 -30.95 29.73 34.31
C ARG A 217 -30.50 30.61 35.48
N SER A 218 -29.19 30.85 35.66
CA SER A 218 -28.71 31.76 36.71
C SER A 218 -29.14 33.20 36.45
N SER A 219 -29.06 33.66 35.19
CA SER A 219 -29.49 34.99 34.77
C SER A 219 -30.98 35.24 35.07
N HIS A 220 -31.83 34.26 34.73
CA HIS A 220 -33.28 34.36 34.99
C HIS A 220 -33.60 34.44 36.49
N ARG A 221 -32.86 33.72 37.33
CA ARG A 221 -33.06 33.72 38.77
C ARG A 221 -32.65 35.04 39.42
N ASP A 222 -31.60 35.69 38.92
CA ASP A 222 -31.19 37.02 39.39
C ASP A 222 -32.18 38.11 38.96
N SER A 223 -32.79 38.02 37.77
CA SER A 223 -33.83 38.96 37.34
C SER A 223 -35.12 38.86 38.15
N ASP A 224 -35.53 37.65 38.53
CA ASP A 224 -36.71 37.45 39.37
C ASP A 224 -36.50 38.01 40.79
N LEU A 225 -35.28 37.85 41.33
CA LEU A 225 -34.92 38.40 42.64
C LEU A 225 -34.88 39.93 42.64
N SER A 226 -34.41 40.55 41.55
CA SER A 226 -34.38 42.01 41.38
C SER A 226 -35.78 42.61 41.20
N THR A 227 -36.68 41.91 40.52
CA THR A 227 -38.07 42.36 40.28
C THR A 227 -38.96 42.17 41.51
N GLY A 228 -38.64 41.21 42.39
CA GLY A 228 -39.36 40.97 43.65
C GLY A 228 -38.95 41.85 44.82
N MET A 229 -37.98 42.77 44.66
CA MET A 229 -37.51 43.70 45.69
C MET A 229 -38.08 45.14 45.56
N ILE A 230 -39.30 45.29 45.04
CA ILE A 230 -40.06 46.56 45.05
C ILE A 230 -41.20 46.47 46.07
#